data_AF-A0A0C3RYB8-F1
#
_entry.id   AF-A0A0C3RYB8-F1
#
_cell.length_a   1.000
_cell.length_b   1.000
_cell.length_c   1.000
_cell.angle_alpha   90.00
_cell.angle_beta   90.00
_cell.angle_gamma   90.00
#
_symmetry.space_group_name_H-M   'P 1'
#
loop_
_entity.id
_entity.type
_entity.pdbx_description
1 polymer ?
#
loop_
_entity_poly.entity_id
_entity_poly.type
_entity_poly.pdbx_seq_one_letter_code
_entity_poly.pdbx_strand_id
1 'polypeptide(L)'
;ETTFERWAREDAEEKRSPWHPYPSREEWELARFLAKNFGHNRIEEFLKLDLVSVSSDYPNQNRATNETLLQIKTLGLSSSSRYKFLQMLDKLPQCQKWMADELTVTGDVAGEDGKPLTEQLEVWRRDPVECIRELIGNPTFREAMAYAPEHVFLDEEGEERCIDEM
;
A
#
# COMPACT_ATOMS: atom_id res chain seq x y z
N GLU A 1 -14.14 -9.39 13.78
CA GLU A 1 -14.06 -8.18 12.96
C GLU A 1 -12.62 -8.02 12.48
N THR A 2 -12.41 -8.17 11.18
CA THR A 2 -11.10 -8.00 10.54
C THR A 2 -10.73 -6.51 10.45
N THR A 3 -9.47 -6.19 10.13
CA THR A 3 -9.04 -4.79 9.97
C THR A 3 -9.86 -4.07 8.89
N PHE A 4 -10.13 -4.76 7.77
CA PHE A 4 -10.95 -4.21 6.68
C PHE A 4 -12.42 -4.05 7.06
N GLU A 5 -13.01 -4.99 7.80
CA GLU A 5 -14.39 -4.87 8.27
C GLU A 5 -14.57 -3.68 9.23
N ARG A 6 -13.62 -3.51 10.16
CA ARG A 6 -13.60 -2.36 11.07
C ARG A 6 -13.48 -1.05 10.33
N TRP A 7 -12.56 -0.99 9.36
CA TRP A 7 -12.36 0.18 8.52
C TRP A 7 -13.62 0.51 7.70
N ALA A 8 -14.24 -0.49 7.07
CA ALA A 8 -15.48 -0.32 6.32
C ALA A 8 -16.64 0.16 7.22
N ARG A 9 -16.71 -0.32 8.47
CA ARG A 9 -17.67 0.15 9.45
C ARG A 9 -17.42 1.60 9.84
N GLU A 10 -16.18 1.98 10.16
CA GLU A 10 -15.81 3.36 10.48
C GLU A 10 -16.09 4.31 9.30
N ASP A 11 -15.79 3.89 8.07
CA ASP A 11 -16.09 4.65 6.86
C ASP A 11 -17.60 4.84 6.67
N ALA A 12 -18.41 3.82 6.97
CA ALA A 12 -19.87 3.89 6.90
C ALA A 12 -20.47 4.77 8.01
N GLU A 13 -19.97 4.68 9.24
CA GLU A 13 -20.40 5.48 10.40
C GLU A 13 -20.10 6.96 10.19
N GLU A 14 -18.90 7.28 9.70
CA GLU A 14 -18.46 8.65 9.48
C GLU A 14 -18.81 9.20 8.08
N LYS A 15 -19.42 8.38 7.22
CA LYS A 15 -19.71 8.70 5.81
C LYS A 15 -18.46 9.20 5.08
N ARG A 16 -17.32 8.56 5.34
CA ARG A 16 -16.05 8.89 4.72
C ARG A 16 -16.10 8.57 3.22
N SER A 17 -15.40 9.40 2.45
CA SER A 17 -15.16 9.13 1.03
C SER A 17 -14.38 7.82 0.88
N PRO A 18 -14.61 7.02 -0.18
CA PRO A 18 -13.77 5.85 -0.50
C PRO A 18 -12.27 6.19 -0.63
N TRP A 19 -11.96 7.46 -0.88
CA TRP A 19 -10.60 7.97 -1.02
C TRP A 19 -10.03 8.56 0.27
N HIS A 20 -10.76 8.53 1.39
CA HIS A 20 -10.28 9.00 2.68
C HIS A 20 -8.92 8.35 3.03
N PRO A 21 -7.94 9.10 3.57
CA PRO A 21 -7.99 10.48 4.07
C PRO A 21 -7.91 11.58 3.01
N TYR A 22 -7.83 11.23 1.73
CA TYR A 22 -7.74 12.19 0.64
C TYR A 22 -9.14 12.74 0.28
N PRO A 23 -9.26 14.03 -0.06
CA PRO A 23 -10.51 14.67 -0.42
C PRO A 23 -11.03 14.23 -1.80
N SER A 24 -10.17 13.74 -2.69
CA SER A 24 -10.57 13.29 -4.02
C SER A 24 -9.74 12.10 -4.54
N ARG A 25 -10.26 11.46 -5.58
CA ARG A 25 -9.59 10.37 -6.29
C ARG A 25 -8.28 10.84 -6.92
N GLU A 26 -8.28 12.01 -7.55
CA GLU A 26 -7.13 12.57 -8.24
C GLU A 26 -5.98 12.81 -7.27
N GLU A 27 -6.28 13.32 -6.07
CA GLU A 27 -5.27 13.50 -5.03
C GLU A 27 -4.70 12.17 -4.54
N TRP A 28 -5.56 11.17 -4.34
CA TRP A 28 -5.14 9.82 -3.97
C TRP A 28 -4.25 9.17 -5.04
N GLU A 29 -4.61 9.30 -6.32
CA GLU A 29 -3.83 8.73 -7.44
C GLU A 29 -2.44 9.38 -7.53
N LEU A 30 -2.36 10.70 -7.38
CA LEU A 30 -1.08 11.42 -7.34
C LEU A 30 -0.26 11.03 -6.11
N ALA A 31 -0.87 10.94 -4.93
CA ALA A 31 -0.17 10.53 -3.72
C ALA A 31 0.39 9.11 -3.84
N ARG A 32 -0.40 8.18 -4.38
CA ARG A 32 0.03 6.81 -4.69
C ARG A 32 1.19 6.79 -5.68
N PHE A 33 1.15 7.62 -6.73
CA PHE A 33 2.23 7.72 -7.70
C PHE A 33 3.52 8.24 -7.06
N LEU A 34 3.43 9.29 -6.24
CA LEU A 34 4.58 9.87 -5.53
C LEU A 34 5.21 8.85 -4.57
N ALA A 35 4.40 8.19 -3.74
CA ALA A 35 4.88 7.20 -2.77
C ALA A 35 5.59 5.99 -3.43
N LYS A 36 5.15 5.59 -4.62
CA LYS A 36 5.74 4.45 -5.34
C LYS A 36 7.02 4.79 -6.08
N ASN A 37 7.17 6.02 -6.59
CA ASN A 37 8.22 6.36 -7.55
C ASN A 37 9.27 7.32 -7.01
N PHE A 38 8.99 8.04 -5.92
CA PHE A 38 9.88 9.08 -5.41
C PHE A 38 10.35 8.77 -3.99
N GLY A 39 11.64 9.01 -3.75
CA GLY A 39 12.17 9.06 -2.40
C GLY A 39 11.77 10.34 -1.66
N HIS A 40 11.93 10.34 -0.33
CA HIS A 40 11.46 11.40 0.57
C HIS A 40 11.90 12.81 0.12
N ASN A 41 13.16 12.97 -0.29
CA ASN A 41 13.71 14.27 -0.70
C ASN A 41 13.05 14.79 -1.99
N ARG A 42 12.84 13.92 -2.98
CA ARG A 42 12.20 14.32 -4.24
C ARG A 42 10.72 14.63 -4.07
N ILE A 43 10.03 13.94 -3.16
CA ILE A 43 8.66 14.30 -2.78
C ILE A 43 8.65 15.72 -2.19
N GLU A 44 9.60 16.04 -1.32
CA GLU A 44 9.68 17.39 -0.75
C GLU A 44 9.96 18.47 -1.80
N GLU A 45 10.86 18.20 -2.74
CA GLU A 45 11.13 19.11 -3.88
C GLU A 45 9.88 19.28 -4.76
N PHE A 46 9.20 18.19 -5.09
CA PHE A 46 7.97 18.21 -5.88
C PHE A 46 6.87 19.03 -5.21
N LEU A 47 6.65 18.84 -3.91
CA LEU A 47 5.64 19.57 -3.13
C LEU A 47 5.95 21.06 -3.00
N LYS A 48 7.23 21.47 -3.13
CA LYS A 48 7.65 22.86 -3.06
C LYS A 48 7.54 23.60 -4.40
N LEU A 49 7.37 22.92 -5.53
CA LEU A 49 7.24 23.55 -6.84
C LEU A 49 6.09 24.58 -6.83
N ASP A 50 6.31 25.78 -7.36
CA ASP A 50 5.34 26.88 -7.33
C ASP A 50 3.99 26.55 -7.99
N LEU A 51 3.99 25.57 -8.92
CA LEU A 51 2.77 25.06 -9.56
C LEU A 51 1.93 24.16 -8.62
N VAL A 52 2.59 23.56 -7.62
CA VAL A 52 2.03 22.60 -6.65
C VAL A 52 1.72 23.29 -5.33
N SER A 53 2.61 24.18 -4.87
CA SER A 53 2.49 24.96 -3.64
C SER A 53 1.63 26.21 -3.86
N VAL A 54 0.31 26.04 -4.00
CA VAL A 54 -0.59 27.20 -3.87
C VAL A 54 -0.58 27.64 -2.42
N SER A 55 0.35 28.53 -2.07
CA SER A 55 0.34 29.19 -0.77
C SER A 55 -0.88 30.11 -0.71
N SER A 56 -1.76 29.84 0.25
CA SER A 56 -2.91 30.69 0.59
C SER A 56 -2.51 32.04 1.19
N ASP A 57 -1.21 32.21 1.50
CA ASP A 57 -0.74 33.25 2.42
C ASP A 57 -0.08 34.44 1.71
N TYR A 58 0.01 34.43 0.38
CA TYR A 58 0.55 35.56 -0.40
C TYR A 58 -0.38 36.02 -1.52
N PRO A 59 -0.83 37.29 -1.53
CA PRO A 59 -1.45 37.89 -2.70
C PRO A 59 -0.35 38.19 -3.73
N ASN A 60 -0.07 37.24 -4.63
CA ASN A 60 0.83 37.52 -5.75
C ASN A 60 0.10 38.42 -6.77
N GLN A 61 0.56 39.66 -6.87
CA GLN A 61 0.14 40.74 -7.77
C GLN A 61 0.32 40.43 -9.28
N ASN A 62 0.67 39.19 -9.66
CA ASN A 62 0.80 38.76 -11.06
C ASN A 62 -0.07 37.54 -11.40
N ARG A 63 -1.35 37.57 -11.00
CA ARG A 63 -2.37 36.76 -11.67
C ARG A 63 -2.72 37.41 -13.01
N ALA A 64 -1.89 37.13 -14.02
CA ALA A 64 -2.33 37.29 -15.39
C ALA A 64 -3.57 36.41 -15.59
N THR A 65 -4.65 37.09 -15.95
CA THR A 65 -5.99 36.60 -16.21
C THR A 65 -6.02 35.85 -17.53
N ASN A 66 -5.68 34.57 -17.52
CA ASN A 66 -6.02 33.66 -18.61
C ASN A 66 -6.70 32.42 -18.04
N GLU A 67 -7.95 32.21 -18.46
CA GLU A 67 -8.80 31.07 -18.11
C GLU A 67 -8.11 29.71 -18.36
N THR A 68 -7.09 29.70 -19.22
CA THR A 68 -6.21 28.55 -19.50
C THR A 68 -5.28 28.18 -18.32
N LEU A 69 -4.83 29.15 -17.51
CA LEU A 69 -4.03 28.89 -16.30
C LEU A 69 -4.89 28.39 -15.12
N LEU A 70 -6.20 28.72 -15.11
CA LEU A 70 -7.18 28.13 -14.18
C LEU A 70 -7.47 26.65 -14.50
N GLN A 71 -7.30 26.24 -15.76
CA GLN A 71 -7.44 24.85 -16.21
C GLN A 71 -6.19 24.01 -15.95
N ILE A 72 -5.02 24.63 -15.77
CA ILE A 72 -3.88 24.04 -15.05
C ILE A 72 -4.23 24.06 -13.56
N LYS A 73 -5.34 23.39 -13.27
CA LYS A 73 -5.95 23.23 -11.97
C LYS A 73 -4.85 22.71 -11.06
N THR A 74 -4.53 23.54 -10.06
CA THR A 74 -3.70 23.24 -8.91
C THR A 74 -3.80 21.75 -8.61
N LEU A 75 -2.68 21.02 -8.59
CA LEU A 75 -2.65 19.57 -8.31
C LEU A 75 -3.28 19.20 -6.95
N GLY A 76 -3.76 20.19 -6.20
CA GLY A 76 -4.82 20.02 -5.21
C GLY A 76 -4.36 19.24 -4.00
N LEU A 77 -3.04 19.06 -3.85
CA LEU A 77 -2.46 18.34 -2.73
C LEU A 77 -2.78 19.12 -1.45
N SER A 78 -3.62 18.53 -0.62
CA SER A 78 -3.94 19.05 0.71
C SER A 78 -2.68 19.07 1.62
N SER A 79 -1.66 18.27 1.28
CA SER A 79 -0.37 18.23 1.95
C SER A 79 0.66 19.18 1.29
N SER A 80 0.74 20.42 1.77
CA SER A 80 1.76 21.39 1.33
C SER A 80 3.19 21.05 1.79
N SER A 81 3.39 19.98 2.55
CA SER A 81 4.70 19.56 3.03
C SER A 81 4.83 18.05 3.06
N ARG A 82 6.08 17.56 2.90
CA ARG A 82 6.44 16.15 3.05
C ARG A 82 5.94 15.56 4.37
N TYR A 83 6.00 16.33 5.46
CA TYR A 83 5.51 15.90 6.76
C TYR A 83 4.00 15.59 6.74
N LYS A 84 3.18 16.51 6.22
CA LYS A 84 1.73 16.30 6.10
C LYS A 84 1.40 15.14 5.16
N PHE A 85 2.18 15.00 4.09
CA PHE A 85 2.04 13.90 3.13
C PHE A 85 2.26 12.55 3.81
N LEU A 86 3.36 12.40 4.57
CA LEU A 86 3.64 11.17 5.32
C LEU A 86 2.60 10.92 6.41
N GLN A 87 2.16 11.96 7.12
CA GLN A 87 1.07 11.82 8.09
C GLN A 87 -0.24 11.32 7.47
N MET A 88 -0.58 11.74 6.24
CA MET A 88 -1.74 11.21 5.53
C MET A 88 -1.52 9.76 5.10
N LEU A 89 -0.31 9.41 4.66
CA LEU A 89 0.04 8.04 4.32
C LEU A 89 -0.05 7.11 5.54
N ASP A 90 0.40 7.58 6.71
CA ASP A 90 0.37 6.82 7.97
C ASP A 90 -1.05 6.55 8.47
N LYS A 91 -2.04 7.36 8.05
CA LYS A 91 -3.45 7.14 8.36
C LYS A 91 -4.06 6.00 7.54
N LEU A 92 -3.45 5.59 6.43
CA LEU A 92 -3.96 4.46 5.65
C LEU A 92 -3.87 3.17 6.47
N PRO A 93 -4.72 2.17 6.17
CA PRO A 93 -4.65 0.87 6.83
C PRO A 93 -3.24 0.30 6.73
N GLN A 94 -2.60 0.09 7.88
CA GLN A 94 -1.28 -0.49 7.94
C GLN A 94 -1.41 -2.01 7.89
N CYS A 95 -0.66 -2.64 6.99
CA CYS A 95 -0.48 -4.09 7.02
C CYS A 95 0.29 -4.53 8.27
N GLN A 96 0.31 -5.84 8.49
CA GLN A 96 1.16 -6.47 9.51
C GLN A 96 2.59 -5.94 9.52
N LYS A 97 3.10 -5.71 10.73
CA LYS A 97 4.46 -5.20 10.96
C LYS A 97 5.50 -6.21 10.50
N TRP A 98 6.61 -5.70 10.01
CA TRP A 98 7.80 -6.51 9.79
C TRP A 98 8.38 -6.97 11.12
N MET A 99 8.82 -8.22 11.16
CA MET A 99 9.59 -8.82 12.23
C MET A 99 11.01 -9.04 11.73
N ALA A 100 11.99 -8.69 12.56
CA ALA A 100 13.39 -9.02 12.35
C ALA A 100 13.74 -10.17 13.29
N ASP A 101 14.11 -11.30 12.71
CA ASP A 101 14.58 -12.47 13.45
C ASP A 101 16.07 -12.70 13.16
N GLU A 102 16.84 -13.03 14.18
CA GLU A 102 18.22 -13.47 14.03
C GLU A 102 18.27 -14.99 13.97
N LEU A 103 18.77 -15.53 12.87
CA LEU A 103 18.79 -16.96 12.59
C LEU A 103 20.24 -17.42 12.46
N THR A 104 20.66 -18.37 13.30
CA THR A 104 21.98 -18.99 13.17
C THR A 104 21.86 -20.23 12.29
N VAL A 105 22.46 -20.18 11.10
CA VAL A 105 22.49 -21.29 10.16
C VAL A 105 23.81 -22.02 10.31
N THR A 106 23.75 -23.35 10.42
CA THR A 106 24.94 -24.21 10.38
C THR A 106 25.12 -24.72 8.96
N GLY A 107 26.25 -24.37 8.34
CA GLY A 107 26.61 -24.80 7.00
C GLY A 107 27.16 -26.23 6.95
N ASP A 108 27.42 -26.69 5.73
CA ASP A 108 27.97 -28.01 5.40
C ASP A 108 29.51 -28.02 5.36
N VAL A 109 30.15 -26.85 5.37
CA VAL A 109 31.62 -26.71 5.37
C VAL A 109 32.17 -26.78 6.80
N ALA A 110 33.16 -27.65 7.03
CA ALA A 110 33.89 -27.71 8.28
C ALA A 110 35.00 -26.65 8.35
N GLY A 111 35.09 -25.94 9.48
CA GLY A 111 36.19 -25.03 9.81
C GLY A 111 37.47 -25.76 10.20
N GLU A 112 38.53 -25.01 10.52
CA GLU A 112 39.85 -25.54 10.89
C GLU A 112 39.82 -26.45 12.14
N ASP A 113 38.84 -26.25 13.00
CA ASP A 113 38.56 -27.02 14.21
C ASP A 113 37.67 -28.25 13.96
N GLY A 114 37.36 -28.55 12.70
CA GLY A 114 36.56 -29.70 12.28
C GLY A 114 35.06 -29.57 12.59
N LYS A 115 34.61 -28.42 13.08
CA LYS A 115 33.19 -28.12 13.33
C LYS A 115 32.56 -27.44 12.12
N PRO A 116 31.27 -27.68 11.84
CA PRO A 116 30.59 -26.99 10.77
C PRO A 116 30.53 -25.48 11.05
N LEU A 117 30.81 -24.68 10.03
CA LEU A 117 30.76 -23.23 10.11
C LEU A 117 29.34 -22.76 10.36
N THR A 118 29.19 -21.73 11.20
CA THR A 118 27.90 -21.12 11.51
C THR A 118 27.88 -19.66 11.09
N GLU A 119 26.77 -19.22 10.50
CA GLU A 119 26.53 -17.84 10.10
C GLU A 119 25.28 -17.30 10.81
N GLN A 120 25.33 -16.05 11.23
CA GLN A 120 24.14 -15.34 11.74
C GLN A 120 23.53 -14.52 10.61
N LEU A 121 22.26 -14.77 10.33
CA LEU A 121 21.48 -14.11 9.30
C LEU A 121 20.36 -13.31 9.95
N GLU A 122 20.19 -12.06 9.51
CA GLU A 122 19.03 -11.24 9.85
C GLU A 122 17.92 -11.49 8.82
N VAL A 123 16.81 -12.06 9.27
CA VAL A 123 15.66 -12.39 8.43
C VAL A 123 14.52 -11.43 8.73
N TRP A 124 14.09 -10.70 7.70
CA TRP A 124 12.92 -9.84 7.75
C TRP A 124 11.71 -10.59 7.21
N ARG A 125 10.73 -10.87 8.08
CA ARG A 125 9.49 -11.56 7.68
C ARG A 125 8.24 -10.92 8.27
N ARG A 126 7.08 -11.33 7.75
CA ARG A 126 5.77 -11.08 8.39
C ARG A 126 5.21 -12.39 8.93
N ASP A 127 4.23 -12.30 9.80
CA ASP A 127 3.50 -13.48 10.25
C ASP A 127 2.59 -13.94 9.09
N PRO A 128 2.85 -15.12 8.50
CA PRO A 128 2.09 -15.59 7.35
C PRO A 128 0.62 -15.86 7.70
N VAL A 129 0.33 -16.33 8.92
CA VAL A 129 -1.04 -16.61 9.37
C VAL A 129 -1.81 -15.30 9.45
N GLU A 130 -1.20 -14.27 10.01
CA GLU A 130 -1.81 -12.94 10.10
C GLU A 130 -1.99 -12.27 8.73
N CYS A 131 -1.00 -12.40 7.84
CA CYS A 131 -1.13 -11.94 6.46
C CYS A 131 -2.29 -12.62 5.72
N ILE A 132 -2.44 -13.93 5.85
CA ILE A 132 -3.53 -14.69 5.23
C ILE A 132 -4.88 -14.29 5.85
N ARG A 133 -4.94 -14.17 7.18
CA ARG A 133 -6.13 -13.72 7.92
C ARG A 133 -6.59 -12.34 7.47
N GLU A 134 -5.67 -11.41 7.26
CA GLU A 134 -5.95 -10.06 6.77
C GLU A 134 -6.45 -10.09 5.32
N LEU A 135 -5.82 -10.90 4.45
CA LEU A 135 -6.20 -11.04 3.03
C LEU A 135 -7.60 -11.63 2.87
N ILE A 136 -7.86 -12.78 3.51
CA ILE A 136 -9.17 -13.45 3.52
C ILE A 136 -10.23 -12.56 4.19
N GLY A 137 -9.81 -11.76 5.16
CA GLY A 137 -10.66 -10.82 5.86
C GLY A 137 -11.15 -9.63 5.05
N ASN A 138 -10.66 -9.43 3.82
CA ASN A 138 -11.06 -8.33 2.96
C ASN A 138 -12.37 -8.69 2.22
N PRO A 139 -13.47 -7.96 2.45
CA PRO A 139 -14.76 -8.24 1.81
C PRO A 139 -14.73 -8.22 0.28
N THR A 140 -13.76 -7.49 -0.32
CA THR A 140 -13.60 -7.41 -1.78
C THR A 140 -13.29 -8.76 -2.41
N PHE A 141 -12.66 -9.68 -1.67
CA PHE A 141 -12.34 -11.02 -2.17
C PHE A 141 -13.43 -12.05 -1.86
N ARG A 142 -14.51 -11.68 -1.14
CA ARG A 142 -15.52 -12.64 -0.68
C ARG A 142 -16.12 -13.47 -1.82
N GLU A 143 -16.40 -12.86 -2.96
CA GLU A 143 -16.97 -13.54 -4.13
C GLU A 143 -15.94 -14.36 -4.92
N ALA A 144 -14.65 -14.06 -4.74
CA ALA A 144 -13.54 -14.77 -5.39
C ALA A 144 -12.97 -15.93 -4.54
N MET A 145 -13.43 -16.06 -3.29
CA MET A 145 -12.98 -17.11 -2.37
C MET A 145 -13.95 -18.29 -2.37
N ALA A 146 -13.50 -19.41 -2.92
CA ALA A 146 -14.18 -20.70 -2.79
C ALA A 146 -13.44 -21.57 -1.77
N TYR A 147 -14.14 -22.00 -0.71
CA TYR A 147 -13.62 -22.96 0.27
C TYR A 147 -14.22 -24.36 0.09
N ALA A 148 -15.23 -24.47 -0.79
CA ALA A 148 -15.79 -25.76 -1.14
C ALA A 148 -14.90 -26.42 -2.20
N PRO A 149 -14.68 -27.74 -2.13
CA PRO A 149 -14.04 -28.46 -3.21
C PRO A 149 -14.89 -28.35 -4.47
N GLU A 150 -14.29 -27.90 -5.57
CA GLU A 150 -14.92 -27.84 -6.88
C GLU A 150 -14.38 -28.96 -7.78
N HIS A 151 -15.26 -29.50 -8.61
CA HIS A 151 -14.83 -30.39 -9.69
C HIS A 151 -14.55 -29.53 -10.91
N VAL A 152 -13.27 -29.42 -11.29
CA VAL A 152 -12.84 -28.74 -12.51
C VAL A 152 -12.69 -29.78 -13.60
N PHE A 153 -13.26 -29.50 -14.78
CA PHE A 153 -13.21 -30.38 -15.94
C PHE A 153 -12.52 -29.67 -17.10
N LEU A 154 -11.81 -30.43 -17.94
CA LEU A 154 -11.10 -29.91 -19.12
C LEU A 154 -12.05 -29.71 -20.31
N ASP A 155 -13.25 -30.29 -20.24
CA ASP A 155 -14.28 -30.28 -21.26
C ASP A 155 -15.60 -29.67 -20.75
N GLU A 156 -16.47 -29.28 -21.68
CA GLU A 156 -17.81 -28.78 -21.36
C GLU A 156 -18.75 -29.94 -20.97
N GLU A 157 -18.46 -31.18 -21.39
CA GLU A 157 -19.26 -32.37 -21.08
C GLU A 157 -19.06 -32.92 -19.64
N GLY A 158 -17.97 -32.57 -18.97
CA GLY A 158 -17.65 -33.01 -17.61
C GLY A 158 -17.10 -34.43 -17.51
N GLU A 159 -16.46 -34.95 -18.56
CA GLU A 159 -15.92 -36.32 -18.58
C GLU A 159 -14.47 -36.38 -18.12
N GLU A 160 -13.63 -35.43 -18.55
CA GLU A 160 -12.22 -35.37 -18.18
C GLU A 160 -11.98 -34.41 -17.01
N ARG A 161 -11.94 -34.97 -15.80
CA ARG A 161 -11.67 -34.20 -14.59
C ARG A 161 -10.21 -33.76 -14.53
N CYS A 162 -10.00 -32.46 -14.32
CA CYS A 162 -8.70 -31.91 -13.95
C CYS A 162 -8.42 -32.24 -12.48
N ILE A 163 -7.31 -32.93 -12.23
CA ILE A 163 -6.79 -33.20 -10.89
C ILE A 163 -5.47 -32.44 -10.79
N ASP A 164 -5.50 -31.29 -10.11
CA ASP A 164 -4.32 -30.49 -9.81
C ASP A 164 -3.86 -30.79 -8.38
N GLU A 165 -2.55 -30.97 -8.19
CA GLU A 165 -1.95 -31.08 -6.86
C GLU A 165 -1.73 -29.65 -6.36
N MET A 166 -2.62 -29.22 -5.46
CA MET A 166 -2.58 -27.90 -4.82
C MET A 166 -1.26 -27.63 -4.10
#